data_AF-E4XCT0-F1
#
_entry.id   AF-E4XCT0-F1
#
_cell.length_a   1.000
_cell.length_b   1.000
_cell.length_c   1.000
_cell.angle_alpha   90.00
_cell.angle_beta   90.00
_cell.angle_gamma   90.00
#
_symmetry.space_group_name_H-M   'P 1'
#
loop_
_entity.id
_entity.type
_entity.pdbx_description
1 polymer ?
#
loop_
_entity_poly.entity_id
_entity_poly.type
_entity_poly.pdbx_seq_one_letter_code
_entity_poly.pdbx_strand_id
1 'polypeptide(L)'
;MLESGLCPGLNVFLYEQGFIWLKAKIDREAQNFFKIHVRACDEGKPKKCSEEVFTFSVLDKNDNEPYFTNCPEKVFEVDENDGARKFLTTVRATDLDRLTGFPSPFGVVEYKSERSDILEVNNITGQVFLVAALDRELTSFYSLPILAVDGGGRAARCNLRLRVNDKNDNAPNLDVLLDEISLFEATQPGQVIIETIGLV
;
A
#
# COMPACT_ATOMS: atom_id res chain seq x y z
N MET A 1 17.93 -51.57 7.18
CA MET A 1 18.41 -50.32 7.83
C MET A 1 18.30 -49.19 6.80
N LEU A 2 17.57 -48.12 7.12
CA LEU A 2 17.39 -46.96 6.22
C LEU A 2 18.53 -45.97 6.47
N GLU A 3 19.41 -45.82 5.48
CA GLU A 3 20.53 -44.88 5.56
C GLU A 3 20.05 -43.50 5.10
N SER A 4 20.28 -42.50 5.94
CA SER A 4 20.03 -41.08 5.66
C SER A 4 20.99 -40.60 4.57
N GLY A 5 20.67 -40.89 3.31
CA GLY A 5 21.32 -40.32 2.15
C GLY A 5 21.04 -38.82 2.09
N LEU A 6 22.12 -38.04 1.98
CA LEU A 6 22.18 -36.57 1.85
C LEU A 6 20.99 -35.99 1.07
N CYS A 7 19.96 -35.58 1.79
CA CYS A 7 18.90 -34.74 1.24
C CYS A 7 19.35 -33.28 1.34
N PRO A 8 19.32 -32.48 0.26
CA PRO A 8 19.24 -31.03 0.39
C PRO A 8 17.92 -30.72 1.11
N GLY A 9 17.97 -30.62 2.45
CA GLY A 9 16.79 -30.60 3.32
C GLY A 9 16.96 -31.32 4.68
N LEU A 10 18.13 -31.92 4.97
CA LEU A 10 18.38 -32.64 6.24
C LEU A 10 18.18 -31.79 7.51
N ASN A 11 18.14 -30.45 7.38
CA ASN A 11 17.85 -29.53 8.47
C ASN A 11 16.35 -29.40 8.79
N VAL A 12 15.47 -29.89 7.91
CA VAL A 12 14.02 -29.70 7.99
C VAL A 12 13.27 -30.98 8.36
N PHE A 13 13.75 -32.15 7.95
CA PHE A 13 13.08 -33.43 8.22
C PHE A 13 13.97 -34.40 9.01
N LEU A 14 13.36 -35.15 9.91
CA LEU A 14 13.98 -36.25 10.67
C LEU A 14 13.29 -37.56 10.29
N TYR A 15 14.08 -38.59 9.97
CA TYR A 15 13.56 -39.93 9.76
C TYR A 15 13.84 -40.81 10.98
N GLU A 16 12.80 -41.35 11.60
CA GLU A 16 12.91 -42.23 12.77
C GLU A 16 11.82 -43.31 12.77
N GLN A 17 12.24 -44.58 12.86
CA GLN A 17 11.36 -45.75 13.01
C GLN A 17 10.22 -45.85 11.97
N GLY A 18 10.49 -45.50 10.70
CA GLY A 18 9.44 -45.53 9.66
C GLY A 18 8.69 -44.22 9.48
N PHE A 19 8.90 -43.23 10.35
CA PHE A 19 8.22 -41.94 10.31
C PHE A 19 9.16 -40.85 9.80
N ILE A 20 8.61 -39.92 9.01
CA ILE A 20 9.27 -38.67 8.63
C ILE A 20 8.62 -37.55 9.44
N TRP A 21 9.39 -36.98 10.36
CA TRP A 21 8.98 -35.87 11.22
C TRP A 21 9.49 -34.55 10.67
N LEU A 22 8.71 -33.49 10.89
CA LEU A 22 9.17 -32.14 10.65
C LEU A 22 9.99 -31.65 11.85
N LYS A 23 11.25 -31.26 11.59
CA LYS A 23 12.23 -30.80 12.58
C LYS A 23 12.32 -29.27 12.66
N ALA A 24 11.97 -28.56 11.58
CA ALA A 24 12.03 -27.10 11.50
C ALA A 24 10.80 -26.51 10.82
N LYS A 25 10.51 -25.23 11.10
CA LYS A 25 9.44 -24.50 10.39
C LYS A 25 9.73 -24.51 8.88
N ILE A 26 8.69 -24.76 8.09
CA ILE A 26 8.72 -24.58 6.63
C ILE A 26 8.11 -23.23 6.31
N ASP A 27 8.68 -22.59 5.31
CA ASP A 27 8.25 -21.33 4.73
C ASP A 27 8.18 -21.51 3.22
N ARG A 28 7.02 -21.31 2.61
CA ARG A 28 6.82 -21.61 1.19
C ARG A 28 7.59 -20.61 0.32
N GLU A 29 7.67 -19.37 0.79
CA GLU A 29 8.34 -18.24 0.19
C GLU A 29 9.85 -18.50 0.10
N ALA A 30 10.43 -19.16 1.10
CA ALA A 30 11.80 -19.67 1.06
C ALA A 30 11.96 -20.93 0.21
N GLN A 31 11.10 -21.94 0.39
CA GLN A 31 11.17 -23.21 -0.34
C GLN A 31 9.79 -23.85 -0.51
N ASN A 32 9.34 -23.96 -1.76
CA ASN A 32 7.98 -24.40 -2.10
C ASN A 32 7.85 -25.91 -2.36
N PHE A 33 8.95 -26.67 -2.41
CA PHE A 33 8.91 -28.13 -2.44
C PHE A 33 10.16 -28.76 -1.84
N PHE A 34 10.02 -30.01 -1.40
CA PHE A 34 11.12 -30.85 -0.92
C PHE A 34 11.13 -32.19 -1.67
N LYS A 35 12.32 -32.73 -1.92
CA LYS A 35 12.50 -34.09 -2.43
C LYS A 35 13.27 -34.90 -1.39
N ILE A 36 12.66 -35.98 -0.93
CA ILE A 36 13.24 -36.86 0.09
C ILE A 36 13.50 -38.22 -0.53
N HIS A 37 14.76 -38.64 -0.49
CA HIS A 37 15.19 -39.95 -0.93
C HIS A 37 15.14 -40.92 0.25
N VAL A 38 14.39 -41.99 0.13
CA VAL A 38 14.21 -43.00 1.17
C VAL A 38 14.74 -44.33 0.66
N ARG A 39 15.82 -44.84 1.27
CA ARG A 39 16.49 -46.08 0.84
C ARG A 39 16.36 -47.17 1.88
N ALA A 40 15.64 -48.25 1.55
CA ALA A 40 15.51 -49.42 2.41
C ALA A 40 16.46 -50.54 1.96
N CYS A 41 17.31 -51.04 2.87
CA CYS A 41 18.17 -52.20 2.63
C CYS A 41 17.85 -53.34 3.59
N ASP A 42 17.86 -54.57 3.08
CA ASP A 42 17.85 -55.78 3.90
C ASP A 42 19.21 -56.03 4.59
N GLU A 43 19.27 -57.08 5.42
CA GLU A 43 20.50 -57.50 6.11
C GLU A 43 21.20 -58.69 5.41
N GLY A 44 20.81 -58.98 4.17
CA GLY A 44 21.36 -60.07 3.39
C GLY A 44 22.84 -59.88 3.03
N LYS A 45 23.47 -60.97 2.57
CA LYS A 45 24.82 -60.93 1.96
C LYS A 45 24.75 -61.63 0.59
N PRO A 46 24.75 -60.90 -0.54
CA PRO A 46 24.82 -59.43 -0.64
C PRO A 46 23.52 -58.75 -0.18
N LYS A 47 23.63 -57.51 0.32
CA LYS A 47 22.47 -56.69 0.69
C LYS A 47 21.69 -56.32 -0.58
N LYS A 48 20.38 -56.39 -0.52
CA LYS A 48 19.49 -55.79 -1.53
C LYS A 48 18.87 -54.53 -0.95
N CYS A 49 18.78 -53.50 -1.78
CA CYS A 49 18.18 -52.23 -1.40
C CYS A 49 17.16 -51.78 -2.44
N SER A 50 16.12 -51.08 -1.99
CA SER A 50 15.24 -50.24 -2.81
C SER A 50 15.41 -48.78 -2.41
N GLU A 51 15.15 -47.88 -3.35
CA GLU A 51 15.13 -46.44 -3.12
C GLU A 51 13.86 -45.87 -3.74
N GLU A 52 13.19 -44.99 -3.00
CA GLU A 52 11.99 -44.28 -3.44
C GLU A 52 12.17 -42.78 -3.20
N VAL A 53 11.64 -41.95 -4.10
CA VAL A 53 11.74 -40.48 -3.99
C VAL A 53 10.36 -39.88 -3.74
N PHE A 54 10.20 -39.26 -2.58
CA PHE A 54 8.99 -38.54 -2.21
C PHE A 54 9.14 -37.06 -2.53
N THR A 55 8.19 -36.49 -3.28
CA THR A 55 8.12 -35.04 -3.52
C THR A 55 7.00 -34.44 -2.69
N PHE A 56 7.35 -33.50 -1.81
CA PHE A 56 6.41 -32.77 -0.97
C PHE A 56 6.27 -31.35 -1.50
N SER A 57 5.06 -30.97 -1.92
CA SER A 57 4.74 -29.58 -2.24
C SER A 57 4.30 -28.84 -0.98
N VAL A 58 4.83 -27.66 -0.75
CA VAL A 58 4.39 -26.77 0.34
C VAL A 58 3.23 -25.93 -0.18
N LEU A 59 2.08 -26.01 0.49
CA LEU A 59 0.93 -25.17 0.18
C LEU A 59 1.12 -23.78 0.78
N ASP A 60 0.61 -22.79 0.05
CA ASP A 60 0.65 -21.39 0.47
C ASP A 60 -0.28 -21.14 1.65
N LYS A 61 0.13 -20.22 2.53
CA LYS A 61 -0.68 -19.64 3.59
C LYS A 61 -0.53 -18.14 3.46
N ASN A 62 -1.62 -17.40 3.63
CA ASN A 62 -1.57 -15.94 3.61
C ASN A 62 -0.88 -15.37 4.87
N ASP A 63 0.45 -15.41 4.91
CA ASP A 63 1.27 -14.95 6.04
C ASP A 63 2.25 -13.82 5.73
N ASN A 64 2.28 -13.35 4.50
CA ASN A 64 2.89 -12.09 4.12
C ASN A 64 1.81 -11.02 3.95
N GLU A 65 2.17 -9.76 4.16
CA GLU A 65 1.29 -8.64 3.84
C GLU A 65 1.80 -7.94 2.58
N PRO A 66 0.93 -7.27 1.81
CA PRO A 66 1.38 -6.46 0.69
C PRO A 66 2.37 -5.41 1.14
N TYR A 67 3.26 -4.96 0.26
CA TYR A 67 4.10 -3.79 0.49
C TYR A 67 4.20 -2.93 -0.77
N PHE A 68 4.20 -1.61 -0.60
CA PHE A 68 4.34 -0.68 -1.73
C PHE A 68 5.80 -0.60 -2.18
N THR A 69 6.04 -0.82 -3.48
CA THR A 69 7.37 -0.73 -4.12
C THR A 69 7.72 0.69 -4.55
N ASN A 70 6.73 1.57 -4.69
CA ASN A 70 6.92 2.94 -5.16
C ASN A 70 5.99 3.94 -4.45
N CYS A 71 5.73 3.74 -3.14
CA CYS A 71 4.96 4.71 -2.38
C CYS A 71 5.62 6.10 -2.48
N PRO A 72 4.94 7.13 -3.01
CA PRO A 72 5.58 8.41 -3.27
C PRO A 72 5.95 9.13 -1.98
N GLU A 73 7.22 9.50 -1.83
CA GLU A 73 7.66 10.37 -0.73
C GLU A 73 7.48 11.85 -1.05
N LYS A 74 7.36 12.23 -2.32
CA LYS A 74 7.18 13.64 -2.70
C LYS A 74 5.80 14.18 -2.28
N VAL A 75 5.74 15.50 -2.11
CA VAL A 75 4.47 16.23 -2.01
C VAL A 75 4.03 16.57 -3.43
N PHE A 76 2.77 16.29 -3.76
CA PHE A 76 2.16 16.70 -5.02
C PHE A 76 1.49 18.05 -4.83
N GLU A 77 1.67 18.93 -5.81
CA GLU A 77 1.04 20.24 -5.83
C GLU A 77 -0.16 20.21 -6.79
N VAL A 78 -1.29 20.66 -6.29
CA VAL A 78 -2.55 20.78 -7.02
C VAL A 78 -3.12 22.16 -6.78
N ASP A 79 -3.73 22.75 -7.78
CA ASP A 79 -4.45 24.00 -7.62
C ASP A 79 -5.84 23.68 -7.03
N GLU A 80 -6.41 24.54 -6.19
CA GLU A 80 -7.70 24.26 -5.54
C GLU A 80 -8.85 24.02 -6.53
N ASN A 81 -8.78 24.71 -7.67
CA ASN A 81 -9.72 24.60 -8.77
C ASN A 81 -9.34 23.53 -9.81
N ASP A 82 -8.35 22.66 -9.54
CA ASP A 82 -8.07 21.50 -10.39
C ASP A 82 -9.26 20.52 -10.34
N GLY A 83 -10.15 20.64 -11.33
CA GLY A 83 -11.37 19.85 -11.45
C GLY A 83 -11.16 18.33 -11.59
N ALA A 84 -12.26 17.60 -11.37
CA ALA A 84 -12.30 16.14 -11.21
C ALA A 84 -11.59 15.34 -12.31
N ARG A 85 -10.85 14.31 -11.87
CA ARG A 85 -9.99 13.37 -12.61
C ARG A 85 -8.62 13.87 -13.05
N LYS A 86 -7.96 14.72 -12.26
CA LYS A 86 -6.53 14.99 -12.44
C LYS A 86 -5.71 13.76 -12.07
N PHE A 87 -4.95 13.22 -13.03
CA PHE A 87 -4.00 12.13 -12.75
C PHE A 87 -2.86 12.63 -11.86
N LEU A 88 -2.58 11.91 -10.77
CA LEU A 88 -1.51 12.26 -9.84
C LEU A 88 -0.31 11.33 -10.02
N THR A 89 -0.54 10.03 -9.92
CA THR A 89 0.54 9.03 -9.94
C THR A 89 -0.01 7.62 -10.14
N THR A 90 0.89 6.64 -10.23
CA THR A 90 0.55 5.22 -10.20
C THR A 90 1.30 4.56 -9.05
N VAL A 91 0.56 3.99 -8.10
CA VAL A 91 1.14 3.19 -7.01
C VAL A 91 1.22 1.72 -7.41
N ARG A 92 2.17 1.00 -6.82
CA ARG A 92 2.44 -0.41 -7.04
C ARG A 92 2.78 -1.06 -5.70
N ALA A 93 2.09 -2.15 -5.41
CA ALA A 93 2.38 -3.02 -4.30
C ALA A 93 2.60 -4.46 -4.78
N THR A 94 3.26 -5.25 -3.95
CA THR A 94 3.57 -6.65 -4.18
C THR A 94 3.35 -7.43 -2.90
N ASP A 95 2.95 -8.69 -3.03
CA ASP A 95 2.77 -9.63 -1.93
C ASP A 95 3.55 -10.91 -2.23
N LEU A 96 4.26 -11.47 -1.24
CA LEU A 96 5.11 -12.65 -1.44
C LEU A 96 4.33 -13.97 -1.44
N ASP A 97 3.10 -13.96 -0.93
CA ASP A 97 2.20 -15.12 -0.91
C ASP A 97 1.80 -15.49 -2.35
N ARG A 98 1.36 -16.74 -2.57
CA ARG A 98 0.87 -17.17 -3.89
C ARG A 98 -0.57 -17.63 -3.84
N LEU A 99 -1.43 -16.91 -4.55
CA LEU A 99 -2.78 -17.37 -4.79
C LEU A 99 -2.78 -18.70 -5.56
N THR A 100 -3.41 -19.71 -4.97
CA THR A 100 -3.61 -21.03 -5.57
C THR A 100 -4.31 -20.88 -6.93
N GLY A 101 -3.67 -21.32 -8.02
CA GLY A 101 -4.26 -21.33 -9.36
C GLY A 101 -3.79 -20.23 -10.31
N PHE A 102 -2.96 -19.27 -9.86
CA PHE A 102 -2.36 -18.26 -10.72
C PHE A 102 -0.86 -18.52 -11.01
N PRO A 103 -0.39 -18.27 -12.25
CA PRO A 103 1.02 -18.43 -12.61
C PRO A 103 1.94 -17.34 -12.04
N SER A 104 1.39 -16.38 -11.29
CA SER A 104 2.19 -15.31 -10.67
C SER A 104 3.10 -15.87 -9.57
N PRO A 105 4.37 -15.43 -9.48
CA PRO A 105 5.24 -15.74 -8.34
C PRO A 105 4.82 -15.00 -7.06
N PHE A 106 3.92 -14.02 -7.17
CA PHE A 106 3.44 -13.12 -6.11
C PHE A 106 1.91 -13.10 -6.02
N GLY A 107 1.39 -12.62 -4.89
CA GLY A 107 -0.04 -12.53 -4.61
C GLY A 107 -0.71 -11.45 -5.45
N VAL A 108 -2.03 -11.51 -5.57
CA VAL A 108 -2.82 -10.43 -6.19
C VAL A 108 -3.11 -9.39 -5.13
N VAL A 109 -2.84 -8.13 -5.46
CA VAL A 109 -3.13 -6.97 -4.63
C VAL A 109 -4.19 -6.11 -5.31
N GLU A 110 -5.16 -5.65 -4.53
CA GLU A 110 -6.14 -4.66 -4.95
C GLU A 110 -5.92 -3.35 -4.22
N TYR A 111 -6.03 -2.24 -4.95
CA TYR A 111 -5.85 -0.90 -4.40
C TYR A 111 -7.18 -0.25 -4.00
N LYS A 112 -7.19 0.50 -2.90
CA LYS A 112 -8.33 1.33 -2.48
C LYS A 112 -7.87 2.62 -1.79
N SER A 113 -8.66 3.68 -1.89
CA SER A 113 -8.47 4.91 -1.11
C SER A 113 -9.33 4.86 0.16
N GLU A 114 -8.84 5.34 1.32
CA GLU A 114 -9.73 5.57 2.47
C GLU A 114 -10.50 6.90 2.36
N ARG A 115 -10.09 7.78 1.44
CA ARG A 115 -10.72 9.08 1.13
C ARG A 115 -11.20 9.10 -0.32
N SER A 116 -12.18 8.25 -0.63
CA SER A 116 -12.78 8.15 -1.97
C SER A 116 -13.55 9.39 -2.39
N ASP A 117 -13.87 10.27 -1.44
CA ASP A 117 -14.40 11.61 -1.69
C ASP A 117 -13.38 12.52 -2.36
N ILE A 118 -12.07 12.28 -2.19
CA ILE A 118 -11.00 13.12 -2.76
C ILE A 118 -10.18 12.37 -3.81
N LEU A 119 -9.83 11.10 -3.56
CA LEU A 119 -8.98 10.29 -4.44
C LEU A 119 -9.72 9.04 -4.94
N GLU A 120 -9.72 8.88 -6.26
CA GLU A 120 -10.05 7.61 -6.91
C GLU A 120 -8.75 6.85 -7.19
N VAL A 121 -8.72 5.56 -6.85
CA VAL A 121 -7.59 4.67 -7.17
C VAL A 121 -8.12 3.49 -7.95
N ASN A 122 -7.56 3.22 -9.12
CA ASN A 122 -7.89 2.03 -9.88
C ASN A 122 -7.41 0.79 -9.12
N ASN A 123 -8.34 -0.11 -8.81
CA ASN A 123 -8.08 -1.28 -7.96
C ASN A 123 -7.07 -2.28 -8.54
N ILE A 124 -6.84 -2.27 -9.86
CA ILE A 124 -5.90 -3.20 -10.52
C ILE A 124 -4.63 -2.47 -10.97
N THR A 125 -4.77 -1.32 -11.64
CA THR A 125 -3.62 -0.61 -12.23
C THR A 125 -2.87 0.26 -11.22
N GLY A 126 -3.49 0.58 -10.08
CA GLY A 126 -2.94 1.48 -9.07
C GLY A 126 -2.85 2.93 -9.52
N GLN A 127 -3.48 3.31 -10.64
CA GLN A 127 -3.55 4.71 -11.07
C GLN A 127 -4.40 5.54 -10.10
N VAL A 128 -3.87 6.68 -9.68
CA VAL A 128 -4.46 7.57 -8.67
C VAL A 128 -4.88 8.87 -9.33
N PHE A 129 -6.13 9.26 -9.11
CA PHE A 129 -6.73 10.47 -9.63
C PHE A 129 -7.34 11.31 -8.50
N LEU A 130 -7.16 12.62 -8.56
CA LEU A 130 -7.93 13.58 -7.77
C LEU A 130 -9.33 13.70 -8.38
N VAL A 131 -10.39 13.52 -7.60
CA VAL A 131 -11.79 13.56 -8.07
C VAL A 131 -12.65 14.62 -7.40
N ALA A 132 -12.11 15.32 -6.40
CA ALA A 132 -12.73 16.50 -5.80
C ALA A 132 -12.00 17.77 -6.19
N ALA A 133 -12.76 18.86 -6.38
CA ALA A 133 -12.22 20.19 -6.23
C ALA A 133 -11.82 20.40 -4.77
N LEU A 134 -10.68 21.04 -4.56
CA LEU A 134 -10.19 21.36 -3.23
C LEU A 134 -10.41 22.84 -2.98
N ASP A 135 -10.25 23.26 -1.74
CA ASP A 135 -10.36 24.64 -1.31
C ASP A 135 -9.21 24.84 -0.33
N ARG A 136 -8.28 25.73 -0.70
CA ARG A 136 -7.09 25.94 0.11
C ARG A 136 -7.43 26.60 1.43
N GLU A 137 -8.35 27.57 1.45
CA GLU A 137 -8.78 28.29 2.64
C GLU A 137 -9.41 27.35 3.67
N LEU A 138 -10.09 26.29 3.21
CA LEU A 138 -10.55 25.21 4.07
C LEU A 138 -9.42 24.26 4.48
N THR A 139 -8.61 23.78 3.54
CA THR A 139 -7.51 22.84 3.84
C THR A 139 -6.39 22.93 2.80
N SER A 140 -5.25 23.46 3.23
CA SER A 140 -4.08 23.66 2.35
C SER A 140 -3.17 22.43 2.21
N PHE A 141 -3.34 21.39 3.05
CA PHE A 141 -2.49 20.20 3.03
C PHE A 141 -3.25 18.93 3.40
N TYR A 142 -3.09 17.88 2.59
CA TYR A 142 -3.71 16.58 2.81
C TYR A 142 -2.69 15.46 2.93
N SER A 143 -2.96 14.51 3.82
CA SER A 143 -2.31 13.19 3.86
C SER A 143 -3.37 12.12 3.59
N LEU A 144 -3.36 11.59 2.37
CA LEU A 144 -4.43 10.75 1.83
C LEU A 144 -3.94 9.30 1.74
N PRO A 145 -4.48 8.40 2.57
CA PRO A 145 -4.05 7.01 2.61
C PRO A 145 -4.64 6.20 1.47
N ILE A 146 -3.75 5.46 0.81
CA ILE A 146 -4.04 4.44 -0.19
C ILE A 146 -3.64 3.10 0.40
N LEU A 147 -4.53 2.13 0.32
CA LEU A 147 -4.32 0.78 0.80
C LEU A 147 -4.10 -0.17 -0.38
N ALA A 148 -3.19 -1.12 -0.21
CA ALA A 148 -3.07 -2.31 -1.05
C ALA A 148 -3.49 -3.51 -0.21
N VAL A 149 -4.45 -4.30 -0.68
CA VAL A 149 -5.08 -5.41 0.07
C VAL A 149 -4.89 -6.70 -0.71
N ASP A 150 -4.44 -7.76 -0.06
CA ASP A 150 -4.34 -9.09 -0.67
C ASP A 150 -5.70 -9.81 -0.70
N GLY A 151 -5.73 -11.01 -1.30
CA GLY A 151 -6.93 -11.85 -1.33
C GLY A 151 -7.33 -12.45 0.03
N GLY A 152 -6.44 -12.43 1.02
CA GLY A 152 -6.69 -12.91 2.39
C GLY A 152 -7.11 -11.82 3.38
N GLY A 153 -7.17 -10.55 2.94
CA GLY A 153 -7.57 -9.39 3.73
C GLY A 153 -6.44 -8.67 4.47
N ARG A 154 -5.16 -9.05 4.33
CA ARG A 154 -4.05 -8.25 4.88
C ARG A 154 -3.81 -7.05 3.97
N ALA A 155 -3.27 -5.97 4.54
CA ALA A 155 -3.14 -4.72 3.80
C ALA A 155 -1.93 -3.90 4.22
N ALA A 156 -1.31 -3.24 3.25
CA ALA A 156 -0.36 -2.15 3.49
C ALA A 156 -0.97 -0.79 3.19
N ARG A 157 -0.37 0.25 3.77
CA ARG A 157 -0.78 1.65 3.64
C ARG A 157 0.35 2.51 3.05
N CYS A 158 -0.01 3.36 2.09
CA CYS A 158 0.83 4.41 1.52
C CYS A 158 0.11 5.75 1.65
N ASN A 159 0.78 6.78 2.18
CA ASN A 159 0.16 8.10 2.36
C ASN A 159 0.59 9.06 1.25
N LEU A 160 -0.34 9.45 0.39
CA LEU A 160 -0.12 10.48 -0.62
C LEU A 160 -0.21 11.86 0.03
N ARG A 161 0.83 12.69 -0.13
CA ARG A 161 0.85 14.05 0.41
C ARG A 161 0.50 15.06 -0.68
N LEU A 162 -0.57 15.82 -0.47
CA LEU A 162 -1.00 16.88 -1.39
C LEU A 162 -0.87 18.25 -0.72
N ARG A 163 -0.32 19.22 -1.44
CA ARG A 163 -0.38 20.64 -1.10
C ARG A 163 -1.30 21.34 -2.09
N VAL A 164 -2.25 22.10 -1.57
CA VAL A 164 -3.16 22.90 -2.38
C VAL A 164 -2.55 24.28 -2.58
N ASN A 165 -2.39 24.66 -3.84
CA ASN A 165 -1.90 25.98 -4.23
C ASN A 165 -3.04 26.98 -4.24
N ASP A 166 -2.70 28.18 -3.79
CA ASP A 166 -3.57 29.35 -3.71
C ASP A 166 -3.87 29.90 -5.10
N LYS A 167 -5.15 30.07 -5.40
CA LYS A 167 -5.65 30.93 -6.46
C LYS A 167 -6.41 32.06 -5.79
N ASN A 168 -6.25 33.26 -6.32
CA ASN A 168 -7.00 34.41 -5.86
C ASN A 168 -8.47 34.34 -6.35
N ASP A 169 -9.25 33.45 -5.75
CA ASP A 169 -10.67 33.25 -6.01
C ASP A 169 -11.58 33.82 -4.91
N ASN A 170 -11.00 34.22 -3.78
CA ASN A 170 -11.66 35.01 -2.75
C ASN A 170 -11.53 36.51 -3.04
N ALA A 171 -12.65 37.15 -3.35
CA ALA A 171 -12.69 38.60 -3.51
C ALA A 171 -12.61 39.29 -2.15
N PRO A 172 -11.84 40.40 -2.02
CA PRO A 172 -11.77 41.13 -0.77
C PRO A 172 -13.16 41.64 -0.39
N ASN A 173 -13.57 41.37 0.85
CA ASN A 173 -14.83 41.88 1.37
C ASN A 173 -14.58 43.14 2.19
N LEU A 174 -15.36 44.18 1.89
CA LEU A 174 -15.38 45.43 2.65
C LEU A 174 -16.40 45.25 3.76
N ASP A 175 -15.92 44.91 4.96
CA ASP A 175 -16.75 44.81 6.15
C ASP A 175 -16.99 46.22 6.71
N VAL A 176 -17.77 47.02 5.97
CA VAL A 176 -18.11 48.39 6.36
C VAL A 176 -19.51 48.37 6.97
N LEU A 177 -19.57 48.36 8.30
CA LEU A 177 -20.82 48.40 9.10
C LEU A 177 -21.50 49.79 9.13
N LEU A 178 -21.06 50.74 8.31
CA LEU A 178 -21.52 52.13 8.36
C LEU A 178 -22.24 52.48 7.05
N ASP A 179 -23.57 52.51 7.10
CA ASP A 179 -24.41 52.92 5.96
C ASP A 179 -24.40 54.45 5.75
N GLU A 180 -24.15 55.25 6.80
CA GLU A 180 -24.11 56.71 6.73
C GLU A 180 -23.02 57.32 7.64
N ILE A 181 -22.27 58.29 7.11
CA ILE A 181 -21.23 59.05 7.83
C ILE A 181 -21.61 60.53 7.80
N SER A 182 -21.68 61.17 8.96
CA SER A 182 -21.94 62.61 9.08
C SER A 182 -20.65 63.38 9.33
N LEU A 183 -20.46 64.51 8.63
CA LEU A 183 -19.29 65.38 8.74
C LEU A 183 -19.68 66.81 9.09
N PHE A 184 -18.87 67.49 9.90
CA PHE A 184 -19.03 68.91 10.19
C PHE A 184 -18.43 69.78 9.09
N GLU A 185 -19.02 70.93 8.81
CA GLU A 185 -18.55 71.87 7.78
C GLU A 185 -17.14 72.45 8.07
N ALA A 186 -16.68 72.38 9.32
CA ALA A 186 -15.37 72.87 9.74
C ALA A 186 -14.22 71.84 9.56
N THR A 187 -14.51 70.67 8.97
CA THR A 187 -13.50 69.61 8.73
C THR A 187 -12.37 70.15 7.85
N GLN A 188 -11.12 70.01 8.30
CA GLN A 188 -9.95 70.57 7.61
C GLN A 188 -9.33 69.58 6.61
N PRO A 189 -8.66 70.07 5.55
CA PRO A 189 -7.92 69.20 4.63
C PRO A 189 -6.90 68.31 5.36
N GLY A 190 -6.94 67.01 5.10
CA GLY A 190 -6.03 66.01 5.69
C GLY A 190 -6.58 65.24 6.90
N GLN A 191 -7.80 65.53 7.37
CA GLN A 191 -8.47 64.70 8.39
C GLN A 191 -8.97 63.37 7.79
N VAL A 192 -8.74 62.26 8.51
CA VAL A 192 -9.26 60.94 8.16
C VAL A 192 -10.77 60.91 8.45
N ILE A 193 -11.57 60.60 7.43
CA ILE A 193 -13.04 60.57 7.49
C ILE A 193 -13.56 59.18 7.82
N ILE A 194 -12.92 58.15 7.28
CA ILE A 194 -13.21 56.75 7.53
C ILE A 194 -11.94 55.93 7.28
N GLU A 195 -11.75 54.89 8.09
CA GLU A 195 -10.78 53.84 7.84
C GLU A 195 -11.55 52.61 7.36
N THR A 196 -11.20 52.09 6.18
CA THR A 196 -11.77 50.85 5.66
C THR A 196 -10.71 49.76 5.70
N ILE A 197 -11.07 48.60 6.23
CA ILE A 197 -10.20 47.43 6.25
C ILE A 197 -10.83 46.40 5.31
N GLY A 198 -10.11 46.03 4.26
CA GLY A 198 -10.48 44.88 3.45
C GLY A 198 -10.07 43.61 4.18
N LEU A 199 -11.01 42.67 4.35
CA LEU A 199 -10.70 41.32 4.80
C LEU A 199 -10.59 40.42 3.57
N VAL A 200 -9.60 39.52 3.60
CA VAL A 200 -9.37 38.48 2.59
C VAL A 200 -9.50 37.13 3.28
#